data_AF-W3V662-F1
#
_entry.id   AF-W3V662-F1
#
_cell.length_a   1.000
_cell.length_b   1.000
_cell.length_c   1.000
_cell.angle_alpha   90.00
_cell.angle_beta   90.00
_cell.angle_gamma   90.00
#
_symmetry.space_group_name_H-M   'P 1'
#
loop_
_entity.id
_entity.type
_entity.pdbx_description
1 polymer ?
#
loop_
_entity_poly.entity_id
_entity_poly.type
_entity_poly.pdbx_seq_one_letter_code
_entity_poly.pdbx_strand_id
1 'polypeptide(L)'
;MKVLLSIKPEYVNRILDGSKRFEFRKGAFKNNEVQSVVIYATMPIGMVVGEFEIEEIISDSPSVVWEMTRQFAGITKDFFDNYFEGRKNAVAIGIGNVKKYDKPLSLDMLGQGIKAPQSYRYLSS
;
A
#
# COMPACT_ATOMS: atom_id res chain seq x y z
N MET A 1 14.89 -2.09 3.43
CA MET A 1 14.16 -3.38 3.38
C MET A 1 12.86 -3.23 2.58
N LYS A 2 12.32 -4.31 1.97
CA LYS A 2 11.05 -4.26 1.22
C LYS A 2 9.91 -5.02 1.92
N VAL A 3 8.68 -4.60 1.68
CA VAL A 3 7.47 -5.34 2.09
C VAL A 3 6.55 -5.58 0.90
N LEU A 4 5.86 -6.71 0.92
CA LEU A 4 4.79 -7.04 -0.02
C LEU A 4 3.44 -6.57 0.55
N LEU A 5 2.66 -5.84 -0.25
CA LEU A 5 1.27 -5.49 0.04
C LEU A 5 0.32 -6.05 -1.03
N SER A 6 -0.83 -6.55 -0.58
CA SER A 6 -1.96 -6.85 -1.45
C SER A 6 -2.85 -5.62 -1.60
N ILE A 7 -3.11 -5.18 -2.83
CA ILE A 7 -3.91 -3.99 -3.15
C ILE A 7 -4.92 -4.33 -4.25
N LYS A 8 -6.15 -3.81 -4.15
CA LYS A 8 -7.17 -4.01 -5.18
C LYS A 8 -6.75 -3.33 -6.51
N PRO A 9 -7.02 -3.94 -7.67
CA PRO A 9 -6.65 -3.39 -8.98
C PRO A 9 -7.02 -1.92 -9.22
N GLU A 10 -8.19 -1.49 -8.73
CA GLU A 10 -8.64 -0.10 -8.87
C GLU A 10 -7.70 0.91 -8.18
N TYR A 11 -7.14 0.58 -7.01
CA TYR A 11 -6.21 1.45 -6.31
C TYR A 11 -4.79 1.33 -6.86
N VAL A 12 -4.40 0.14 -7.32
CA VAL A 12 -3.14 -0.06 -8.04
C VAL A 12 -3.06 0.88 -9.23
N ASN A 13 -4.11 0.94 -10.06
CA ASN A 13 -4.12 1.84 -11.22
C ASN A 13 -3.91 3.30 -10.82
N ARG A 14 -4.60 3.75 -9.75
CA ARG A 14 -4.44 5.11 -9.21
C ARG A 14 -3.05 5.41 -8.64
N ILE A 15 -2.37 4.39 -8.11
CA ILE A 15 -0.98 4.51 -7.66
C ILE A 15 -0.07 4.66 -8.88
N LEU A 16 -0.26 3.80 -9.88
CA LEU A 16 0.57 3.78 -11.09
C LEU A 16 0.39 5.02 -11.98
N ASP A 17 -0.79 5.64 -11.98
CA ASP A 17 -1.06 6.90 -12.70
C ASP A 17 -0.76 8.17 -11.89
N GLY A 18 -0.40 8.02 -10.61
CA GLY A 18 -0.03 9.12 -9.71
C GLY A 18 -1.19 9.89 -9.09
N SER A 19 -2.44 9.51 -9.34
CA SER A 19 -3.63 10.15 -8.75
C SER A 19 -3.85 9.80 -7.27
N LYS A 20 -3.25 8.71 -6.79
CA LYS A 20 -3.23 8.29 -5.39
C LYS A 20 -1.81 8.34 -4.84
N ARG A 21 -1.59 9.19 -3.84
CA ARG A 21 -0.26 9.39 -3.21
C ARG A 21 -0.13 8.81 -1.80
N PHE A 22 -1.19 8.18 -1.30
CA PHE A 22 -1.19 7.54 0.01
C PHE A 22 -1.84 6.16 -0.04
N GLU A 23 -1.21 5.17 0.56
CA GLU A 23 -1.80 3.85 0.84
C GLU A 23 -2.21 3.77 2.32
N PHE A 24 -3.47 3.46 2.58
CA PHE A 24 -4.01 3.47 3.95
C PHE A 24 -4.03 2.08 4.57
N ARG A 25 -3.57 1.97 5.80
CA ARG A 25 -3.52 0.69 6.55
C ARG A 25 -3.98 0.87 7.98
N LYS A 26 -4.50 -0.21 8.56
CA LYS A 26 -4.97 -0.27 9.95
C LYS A 26 -3.86 -0.42 11.00
N GLY A 27 -2.61 -0.57 10.56
CA GLY A 27 -1.42 -0.70 11.40
C GLY A 27 -0.15 -0.50 10.59
N ALA A 28 0.90 -0.03 11.25
CA ALA A 28 2.20 0.26 10.64
C ALA A 28 3.06 -1.00 10.49
N PHE A 29 4.17 -0.87 9.76
CA PHE A 29 5.22 -1.87 9.77
C PHE A 29 5.87 -1.92 11.16
N LYS A 30 6.23 -3.13 11.60
CA LYS A 30 6.96 -3.32 12.87
C LYS A 30 8.43 -2.92 12.78
N ASN A 31 9.02 -3.00 11.58
CA ASN A 31 10.39 -2.58 11.34
C ASN A 31 10.36 -1.22 10.63
N ASN A 32 11.09 -0.24 11.17
CA ASN A 32 11.16 1.13 10.67
C ASN A 32 12.15 1.29 9.48
N GLU A 33 12.89 0.24 9.12
CA GLU A 33 13.84 0.21 7.99
C GLU A 33 13.19 -0.21 6.66
N VAL A 34 11.86 -0.29 6.62
CA VAL A 34 11.13 -0.53 5.37
C VAL A 34 11.22 0.72 4.51
N GLN A 35 11.77 0.55 3.31
CA GLN A 35 12.04 1.65 2.37
C GLN A 35 11.13 1.58 1.15
N SER A 36 10.61 0.41 0.81
CA SER A 36 9.73 0.26 -0.36
C SER A 36 8.67 -0.82 -0.18
N VAL A 37 7.61 -0.67 -0.95
CA VAL A 37 6.48 -1.58 -1.03
C VAL A 37 6.45 -2.22 -2.41
N VAL A 38 6.48 -3.55 -2.45
CA VAL A 38 6.17 -4.36 -3.62
C VAL A 38 4.65 -4.56 -3.67
N ILE A 39 4.04 -4.27 -4.82
CA ILE A 39 2.59 -4.26 -5.02
C ILE A 39 2.14 -5.56 -5.67
N TYR A 40 1.40 -6.38 -4.93
CA TYR A 40 0.59 -7.45 -5.48
C TYR A 40 -0.84 -6.94 -5.75
N ALA A 41 -1.23 -6.91 -7.01
CA ALA A 41 -2.59 -6.62 -7.40
C ALA A 41 -3.45 -7.87 -7.19
N THR A 42 -4.52 -7.75 -6.40
CA THR A 42 -5.43 -8.87 -6.14
C THR A 42 -6.20 -9.28 -7.40
N MET A 43 -7.05 -10.30 -7.29
CA MET A 43 -7.93 -10.72 -8.39
C MET A 43 -8.76 -9.54 -8.94
N PRO A 44 -9.01 -9.49 -10.25
CA PRO A 44 -8.69 -10.54 -11.23
C PRO A 44 -7.26 -10.53 -11.79
N ILE A 45 -6.38 -9.59 -11.38
CA ILE A 45 -5.01 -9.53 -11.90
C ILE A 45 -4.13 -10.65 -11.33
N GLY A 46 -4.09 -10.78 -10.00
CA GLY A 46 -3.39 -11.87 -9.33
C GLY A 46 -1.87 -11.90 -9.54
N MET A 47 -1.23 -10.74 -9.70
CA MET A 47 0.18 -10.61 -10.05
C MET A 47 0.86 -9.47 -9.28
N VAL A 48 2.18 -9.55 -9.15
CA VAL A 48 3.04 -8.45 -8.73
C VAL A 48 3.26 -7.52 -9.93
N VAL A 49 2.87 -6.26 -9.77
CA VAL A 49 2.74 -5.33 -10.92
C VAL A 49 3.71 -4.15 -10.86
N GLY A 50 4.39 -3.96 -9.74
CA GLY A 50 5.30 -2.86 -9.52
C GLY A 50 5.69 -2.71 -8.06
N GLU A 51 6.37 -1.62 -7.77
CA GLU A 51 6.76 -1.21 -6.43
C GLU A 51 6.79 0.30 -6.30
N PHE A 52 6.76 0.81 -5.07
CA PHE A 52 6.98 2.23 -4.78
C PHE A 52 7.89 2.42 -3.57
N GLU A 53 8.67 3.50 -3.59
CA GLU A 53 9.43 3.97 -2.42
C GLU A 53 8.52 4.65 -1.42
N ILE A 54 8.80 4.47 -0.12
CA ILE A 54 8.06 5.12 0.95
C ILE A 54 8.67 6.50 1.18
N GLU A 55 7.90 7.56 0.94
CA GLU A 55 8.30 8.93 1.26
C GLU A 55 8.13 9.23 2.75
N GLU A 56 7.00 8.83 3.32
CA GLU A 56 6.67 9.07 4.71
C GLU A 56 5.68 8.02 5.25
N ILE A 57 5.60 7.90 6.57
CA ILE A 57 4.56 7.12 7.24
C ILE A 57 3.92 8.02 8.30
N ILE A 58 2.65 8.35 8.09
CA ILE A 58 1.83 9.11 9.04
C ILE A 58 1.01 8.10 9.85
N SER A 59 1.06 8.20 11.18
CA SER A 59 0.28 7.35 12.09
C SER A 59 -0.36 8.21 13.17
N ASP A 60 -1.65 8.48 13.02
CA ASP A 60 -2.44 9.31 13.94
C ASP A 60 -3.90 8.83 13.96
N SER A 61 -4.78 9.54 14.64
CA SER A 61 -6.23 9.40 14.56
C SER A 61 -6.73 9.50 13.10
N PRO A 62 -7.80 8.76 12.73
CA PRO A 62 -8.35 8.79 11.38
C PRO A 62 -8.70 10.20 10.87
N SER A 63 -9.20 11.09 11.75
CA SER A 63 -9.51 12.47 11.40
C SER A 63 -8.26 13.26 10.98
N VAL A 64 -7.17 13.17 11.76
CA VAL A 64 -5.90 13.85 11.46
C VAL A 64 -5.29 13.30 10.19
N VAL A 65 -5.21 11.97 10.06
CA VAL A 65 -4.70 11.33 8.83
C VAL A 65 -5.50 11.75 7.60
N TRP A 66 -6.83 11.81 7.70
CA TRP A 66 -7.66 12.27 6.59
C TRP A 66 -7.35 13.72 6.21
N GLU A 67 -7.32 14.64 7.17
CA GLU A 67 -7.06 16.05 6.87
C GLU A 67 -5.70 16.26 6.21
N MET A 68 -4.67 15.53 6.63
CA MET A 68 -3.34 15.60 6.03
C MET A 68 -3.28 15.03 4.62
N THR A 69 -4.15 14.08 4.27
CA THR A 69 -4.00 13.28 3.04
C THR A 69 -5.14 13.46 2.03
N ARG A 70 -6.26 14.10 2.39
CA ARG A 70 -7.51 14.14 1.61
C ARG A 70 -7.36 14.64 0.18
N GLN A 71 -6.42 15.55 -0.06
CA GLN A 71 -6.16 16.08 -1.41
C GLN A 71 -5.67 15.01 -2.39
N PHE A 72 -4.92 14.01 -1.89
CA PHE A 72 -4.29 12.96 -2.71
C PHE A 72 -4.60 11.54 -2.22
N ALA A 73 -5.68 11.38 -1.44
CA ALA A 73 -6.08 10.12 -0.85
C ALA A 73 -6.45 9.06 -1.91
N GLY A 74 -6.91 9.48 -3.09
CA GLY A 74 -7.34 8.58 -4.16
C GLY A 74 -8.49 7.66 -3.76
N ILE A 75 -9.28 8.04 -2.75
CA ILE A 75 -10.51 7.40 -2.25
C ILE A 75 -11.44 8.50 -1.71
N THR A 76 -12.72 8.18 -1.56
CA THR A 76 -13.69 9.11 -0.95
C THR A 76 -13.56 9.12 0.58
N LYS A 77 -14.07 10.19 1.19
CA LYS A 77 -14.17 10.31 2.65
C LYS A 77 -15.00 9.17 3.25
N ASP A 78 -16.17 8.90 2.69
CA ASP A 78 -17.05 7.81 3.17
C ASP A 78 -16.34 6.44 3.15
N PHE A 79 -15.57 6.16 2.09
CA PHE A 79 -14.80 4.92 2.03
C PHE A 79 -13.72 4.87 3.12
N PHE A 80 -13.00 5.98 3.33
CA PHE A 80 -11.99 6.09 4.38
C PHE A 80 -12.60 5.89 5.77
N ASP A 81 -13.69 6.59 6.07
CA ASP A 81 -14.36 6.54 7.37
C ASP A 81 -14.91 5.14 7.65
N ASN A 82 -15.56 4.50 6.68
CA ASN A 82 -16.00 3.10 6.78
C ASN A 82 -14.82 2.14 6.97
N TYR A 83 -13.70 2.37 6.28
CA TYR A 83 -12.52 1.52 6.43
C TYR A 83 -11.92 1.61 7.84
N PHE A 84 -11.93 2.79 8.46
CA PHE A 84 -11.40 3.06 9.79
C PHE A 84 -12.45 3.11 10.91
N GLU A 85 -13.68 2.66 10.66
CA GLU A 85 -14.75 2.64 11.66
C GLU A 85 -14.30 1.90 12.93
N GLY A 86 -14.52 2.54 14.09
CA GLY A 86 -14.13 2.02 15.40
C GLY A 86 -12.61 1.96 15.66
N ARG A 87 -11.77 2.49 14.76
CA ARG A 87 -10.31 2.53 14.95
C ARG A 87 -9.90 3.85 15.58
N LYS A 88 -9.03 3.78 16.59
CA LYS A 88 -8.40 4.97 17.20
C LYS A 88 -7.26 5.52 16.38
N ASN A 89 -6.62 4.67 15.57
CA ASN A 89 -5.45 5.01 14.76
C ASN A 89 -5.66 4.57 13.31
N ALA A 90 -5.13 5.37 12.40
CA ALA A 90 -4.98 5.12 10.97
C ALA A 90 -3.52 5.31 10.58
N VAL A 91 -3.08 4.57 9.55
CA VAL A 91 -1.75 4.73 8.97
C VAL A 91 -1.89 5.11 7.51
N ALA A 92 -1.17 6.15 7.10
CA ALA A 92 -1.00 6.52 5.69
C ALA A 92 0.46 6.35 5.31
N ILE A 93 0.71 5.56 4.27
CA ILE A 93 2.03 5.35 3.69
C ILE A 93 2.12 6.27 2.46
N GLY A 94 2.99 7.26 2.53
CA GLY A 94 3.29 8.18 1.43
C GLY A 94 3.97 7.44 0.28
N ILE A 95 3.41 7.60 -0.92
CA ILE A 95 3.87 6.93 -2.13
C ILE A 95 4.82 7.88 -2.86
N GLY A 96 6.10 7.52 -2.85
CA GLY A 96 7.13 8.22 -3.61
C GLY A 96 7.29 7.69 -5.02
N ASN A 97 8.55 7.50 -5.41
CA ASN A 97 8.90 7.02 -6.74
C ASN A 97 8.23 5.67 -7.03
N VAL A 98 7.39 5.62 -8.08
CA VAL A 98 6.64 4.42 -8.49
C VAL A 98 7.33 3.77 -9.68
N LYS A 99 7.63 2.48 -9.56
CA LYS A 99 8.13 1.65 -10.64
C LYS A 99 7.09 0.61 -11.04
N LYS A 100 6.44 0.84 -12.19
CA LYS A 100 5.62 -0.18 -12.85
C LYS A 100 6.53 -1.23 -13.49
N TYR A 101 6.17 -2.51 -13.37
CA TYR A 101 6.90 -3.58 -14.05
C TYR A 101 6.37 -3.75 -15.47
N ASP A 102 7.27 -3.83 -16.46
CA ASP A 102 6.92 -4.05 -17.86
C ASP A 102 6.17 -5.38 -18.05
N LYS A 103 6.61 -6.40 -17.30
CA LYS A 103 5.95 -7.70 -17.21
C LYS A 103 5.55 -7.98 -15.76
N PRO A 104 4.24 -8.10 -15.45
CA PRO A 104 3.80 -8.55 -14.14
C PRO A 104 4.40 -9.91 -13.77
N LEU A 105 4.74 -10.08 -12.50
CA LEU A 105 5.41 -11.29 -11.99
C LEU A 105 4.43 -12.10 -11.14
N SER A 106 4.54 -13.43 -11.17
CA SER A 106 3.86 -14.27 -10.18
C SER A 106 4.47 -14.08 -8.80
N LEU A 107 3.73 -14.41 -7.74
CA LEU A 107 4.24 -14.34 -6.37
C LEU A 107 5.46 -15.24 -6.13
N ASP A 108 5.54 -16.37 -6.83
CA ASP A 108 6.66 -17.32 -6.71
C ASP A 108 8.00 -16.72 -7.15
N MET A 109 7.98 -15.68 -8.01
CA MET A 109 9.18 -14.94 -8.40
C MET A 109 9.78 -14.13 -7.26
N LEU A 110 9.02 -13.86 -6.19
CA LEU A 110 9.52 -13.18 -5.00
C LEU A 110 10.20 -14.15 -4.02
N GLY A 111 10.02 -15.47 -4.19
CA GLY A 111 10.58 -16.50 -3.31
C GLY A 111 9.60 -17.64 -3.00
N GLN A 112 10.15 -18.77 -2.57
CA GLN A 112 9.37 -19.98 -2.30
C GLN A 112 8.36 -19.77 -1.16
N GLY A 113 7.11 -20.20 -1.38
CA GLY A 113 6.05 -20.13 -0.35
C GLY A 113 5.57 -18.71 -0.05
N ILE A 114 5.87 -17.74 -0.90
CA ILE A 114 5.29 -16.41 -0.83
C ILE A 114 3.85 -16.45 -1.31
N LYS A 115 2.96 -15.93 -0.48
CA LYS A 115 1.52 -15.82 -0.74
C LYS A 115 1.09 -14.38 -0.54
N ALA A 116 -0.01 -13.99 -1.18
CA ALA A 116 -0.62 -12.68 -1.02
C ALA A 116 -0.92 -12.42 0.46
N PRO A 117 -0.34 -11.38 1.09
CA PRO A 117 -0.55 -11.12 2.50
C PRO A 117 -1.90 -10.43 2.74
N GLN A 118 -2.52 -10.72 3.89
CA GLN A 118 -3.71 -9.98 4.34
C GLN A 118 -3.36 -8.57 4.83
N SER A 119 -2.24 -8.42 5.54
CA SER A 119 -1.73 -7.12 6.00
C SER A 119 -0.50 -6.71 5.20
N TYR A 120 0.64 -7.34 5.47
CA TYR A 120 1.89 -7.18 4.72
C TYR A 120 2.80 -8.40 4.97
N ARG A 121 3.85 -8.55 4.16
CA ARG A 121 4.92 -9.55 4.38
C ARG A 121 6.27 -8.90 4.13
N TYR A 122 7.22 -9.08 5.05
CA TYR A 122 8.61 -8.68 4.78
C TYR A 122 9.20 -9.57 3.70
N LEU A 123 9.90 -8.95 2.75
CA LEU A 123 10.71 -9.65 1.77
C LEU A 123 12.15 -9.56 2.27
N SER A 124 12.69 -10.70 2.70
CA SER A 124 14.12 -10.84 3.01
C SER A 124 14.90 -10.63 1.72
N SER A 125 15.86 -9.71 1.78
CA SER A 125 16.80 -9.43 0.69
C SER A 125 17.53 -10.68 0.22
#